data_AF-A0A150SYE7-F1
#
_entry.id   AF-A0A150SYE7-F1
#
_cell.length_a   1.000
_cell.length_b   1.000
_cell.length_c   1.000
_cell.angle_alpha   90.00
_cell.angle_beta   90.00
_cell.angle_gamma   90.00
#
_symmetry.space_group_name_H-M   'P 1'
#
loop_
_entity.id
_entity.type
_entity.pdbx_description
1 polymer ?
#
loop_
_entity_poly.entity_id
_entity_poly.type
_entity_poly.pdbx_seq_one_letter_code
_entity_poly.pdbx_strand_id
1 'polypeptide(L)'
;MARARRGGSPASALARLVGDEGLAPETALALHHGLKAASLEERCGLLARLIPWLPAPERDAAIAEALDGWRRWMADADGVSPFDPASQDVLSSWLPEPAALAMLEDMPIWPVGALAARFAALGHTDRARALVMRWMESPAYCAPALLRVAAAAPPEARASLRAELLSLVGELSGSQRATLVREQPVASAAVLGAEVTLAAAEAGADEFGAYGALAALAAVAPQLPEPLRLRAARRAAELYRDDPDSDALAHVVSLAPWLVPAEAARLVANTLGDVAPRNTVVSVLCGWGGIAQLAPLLARAGGDEALLAAAGEVQAALG
;
A
#
# COMPACT_ATOMS: atom_id res chain seq x y z
N MET A 1 13.62 12.98 -22.09
CA MET A 1 12.73 12.97 -20.92
C MET A 1 11.80 11.74 -20.89
N ALA A 2 12.30 10.54 -21.24
CA ALA A 2 11.51 9.30 -21.35
C ALA A 2 11.95 8.19 -20.36
N ARG A 3 12.83 8.50 -19.39
CA ARG A 3 13.34 7.53 -18.40
C ARG A 3 12.67 7.62 -17.01
N ALA A 4 11.85 8.65 -16.77
CA ALA A 4 11.23 8.90 -15.48
C ALA A 4 9.91 8.13 -15.23
N ARG A 5 9.48 7.24 -16.14
CA ARG A 5 8.18 6.54 -16.03
C ARG A 5 8.27 5.01 -15.85
N ARG A 6 9.42 4.46 -15.44
CA ARG A 6 9.56 3.04 -15.02
C ARG A 6 10.49 2.79 -13.83
N GLY A 7 11.02 3.83 -13.18
CA GLY A 7 12.00 3.68 -12.10
C GLY A 7 11.37 3.79 -10.72
N GLY A 8 10.90 2.68 -10.16
CA GLY A 8 10.79 2.59 -8.69
C GLY A 8 12.19 2.64 -8.08
N SER A 9 12.33 3.07 -6.82
CA SER A 9 13.62 3.02 -6.12
C SER A 9 14.22 1.61 -6.17
N PRO A 10 15.55 1.45 -6.13
CA PRO A 10 16.18 0.13 -6.05
C PRO A 10 15.60 -0.74 -4.92
N ALA A 11 15.22 -0.14 -3.80
CA ALA A 11 14.55 -0.81 -2.69
C ALA A 11 13.17 -1.37 -3.09
N SER A 12 12.35 -0.58 -3.80
CA SER A 12 11.05 -1.05 -4.32
C SER A 12 11.20 -2.10 -5.42
N ALA A 13 12.26 -2.02 -6.24
CA ALA A 13 12.58 -3.06 -7.22
C ALA A 13 12.97 -4.37 -6.54
N LEU A 14 13.83 -4.31 -5.52
CA LEU A 14 14.23 -5.46 -4.72
C LEU A 14 13.01 -6.09 -4.03
N ALA A 15 12.15 -5.30 -3.39
CA ALA A 15 10.94 -5.82 -2.74
C ALA A 15 10.03 -6.61 -3.70
N ARG A 16 9.88 -6.13 -4.95
CA ARG A 16 9.11 -6.85 -5.99
C ARG A 16 9.77 -8.13 -6.47
N LEU A 17 11.11 -8.16 -6.51
CA LEU A 17 11.87 -9.33 -6.94
C LEU A 17 11.88 -10.44 -5.90
N VAL A 18 11.89 -10.07 -4.61
CA VAL A 18 11.95 -11.05 -3.51
C VAL A 18 10.60 -11.71 -3.26
N GLY A 19 9.49 -10.99 -3.44
CA GLY A 19 8.15 -11.52 -3.22
C GLY A 19 7.97 -12.15 -1.83
N ASP A 20 7.07 -13.13 -1.73
CA ASP A 20 6.78 -13.84 -0.47
C ASP A 20 7.76 -14.99 -0.18
N GLU A 21 8.48 -15.48 -1.19
CA GLU A 21 9.41 -16.62 -1.07
C GLU A 21 10.71 -16.26 -0.32
N GLY A 22 11.02 -14.96 -0.21
CA GLY A 22 12.19 -14.46 0.52
C GLY A 22 13.51 -14.61 -0.25
N LEU A 23 14.60 -14.18 0.38
CA LEU A 23 15.96 -14.35 -0.17
C LEU A 23 16.69 -15.47 0.54
N ALA A 24 17.43 -16.27 -0.23
CA ALA A 24 18.44 -17.17 0.32
C ALA A 24 19.51 -16.33 1.06
N PRO A 25 19.97 -16.75 2.26
CA PRO A 25 20.94 -16.00 3.06
C PRO A 25 22.22 -15.65 2.29
N GLU A 26 22.70 -16.54 1.43
CA GLU A 26 23.90 -16.34 0.62
C GLU A 26 23.69 -15.23 -0.41
N THR A 27 22.49 -15.14 -1.00
CA THR A 27 22.13 -14.06 -1.93
C THR A 27 21.97 -12.74 -1.19
N ALA A 28 21.35 -12.74 -0.01
CA ALA A 28 21.22 -11.54 0.82
C ALA A 28 22.59 -10.99 1.25
N LEU A 29 23.52 -11.87 1.64
CA LEU A 29 24.90 -11.51 1.95
C LEU A 29 25.65 -10.94 0.73
N ALA A 30 25.53 -11.58 -0.42
CA ALA A 30 26.16 -11.10 -1.65
C ALA A 30 25.65 -9.71 -2.05
N LEU A 31 24.34 -9.48 -1.94
CA LEU A 31 23.72 -8.18 -2.17
C LEU A 31 24.22 -7.14 -1.16
N HIS A 32 24.24 -7.48 0.13
CA HIS A 32 24.74 -6.60 1.19
C HIS A 32 26.19 -6.15 0.93
N HIS A 33 27.09 -7.07 0.59
CA HIS A 33 28.47 -6.73 0.24
C HIS A 33 28.58 -5.85 -1.02
N GLY A 34 27.66 -6.02 -1.98
CA GLY A 34 27.56 -5.22 -3.19
C GLY A 34 27.09 -3.77 -2.96
N LEU A 35 26.47 -3.46 -1.82
CA LEU A 35 25.94 -2.12 -1.54
C LEU A 35 27.01 -1.05 -1.31
N LYS A 36 28.29 -1.41 -1.20
CA LYS A 36 29.39 -0.46 -0.93
C LYS A 36 29.50 0.66 -1.96
N ALA A 37 29.05 0.43 -3.19
CA ALA A 37 29.08 1.41 -4.27
C ALA A 37 27.84 2.33 -4.32
N ALA A 38 26.80 2.04 -3.54
CA ALA A 38 25.57 2.83 -3.51
C ALA A 38 25.72 4.10 -2.68
N SER A 39 24.91 5.12 -2.98
CA SER A 39 24.78 6.31 -2.13
C SER A 39 24.28 5.93 -0.73
N LEU A 40 24.51 6.80 0.27
CA LEU A 40 24.07 6.54 1.65
C LEU A 40 22.55 6.30 1.72
N GLU A 41 21.76 7.09 0.99
CA GLU A 41 20.30 6.99 0.91
C GLU A 41 19.86 5.64 0.32
N GLU A 42 20.36 5.29 -0.87
CA GLU A 42 20.03 4.03 -1.53
C GLU A 42 20.46 2.83 -0.70
N ARG A 43 21.65 2.91 -0.08
CA ARG A 43 22.19 1.88 0.79
C ARG A 43 21.30 1.67 2.01
N CYS A 44 20.87 2.73 2.68
CA CYS A 44 19.97 2.62 3.83
C CYS A 44 18.64 1.96 3.45
N GLY A 45 18.01 2.41 2.35
CA GLY A 45 16.76 1.81 1.86
C GLY A 45 16.91 0.33 1.50
N LEU A 46 18.00 -0.05 0.84
CA LEU A 46 18.29 -1.43 0.48
C LEU A 46 18.63 -2.30 1.70
N LEU A 47 19.42 -1.78 2.66
CA LEU A 47 19.72 -2.46 3.91
C LEU A 47 18.45 -2.75 4.70
N ALA A 48 17.55 -1.77 4.84
CA ALA A 48 16.27 -1.95 5.52
C ALA A 48 15.47 -3.13 4.93
N ARG A 49 15.55 -3.35 3.62
CA ARG A 49 14.93 -4.50 2.97
C ARG A 49 15.69 -5.79 3.19
N LEU A 50 17.03 -5.80 3.20
CA LEU A 50 17.83 -7.01 3.34
C LEU A 50 17.85 -7.60 4.76
N ILE A 51 17.69 -6.77 5.80
CA ILE A 51 17.77 -7.13 7.22
C ILE A 51 17.07 -8.47 7.58
N PRO A 52 15.83 -8.77 7.13
CA PRO A 52 15.14 -10.00 7.49
C PRO A 52 15.85 -11.29 7.03
N TRP A 53 16.71 -11.20 6.00
CA TRP A 53 17.36 -12.36 5.37
C TRP A 53 18.88 -12.41 5.64
N LEU A 54 19.42 -11.43 6.37
CA LEU A 54 20.83 -11.43 6.76
C LEU A 54 21.06 -12.36 7.96
N PRO A 55 22.20 -13.07 8.02
CA PRO A 55 22.62 -13.76 9.22
C PRO A 55 22.86 -12.77 10.37
N ALA A 56 22.77 -13.25 11.62
CA ALA A 56 22.77 -12.40 12.80
C ALA A 56 23.90 -11.33 12.85
N PRO A 57 25.18 -11.66 12.64
CA PRO A 57 26.24 -10.66 12.75
C PRO A 57 26.16 -9.58 11.66
N GLU A 58 25.86 -9.95 10.41
CA GLU A 58 25.71 -8.99 9.32
C GLU A 58 24.42 -8.19 9.43
N ARG A 59 23.37 -8.78 10.00
CA ARG A 59 22.10 -8.11 10.28
C ARG A 59 22.28 -7.02 11.33
N ASP A 60 22.98 -7.29 12.41
CA ASP A 60 23.24 -6.30 13.46
C ASP A 60 24.07 -5.13 12.92
N ALA A 61 25.07 -5.42 12.08
CA ALA A 61 25.85 -4.41 11.38
C ALA A 61 24.97 -3.58 10.42
N ALA A 62 24.09 -4.23 9.65
CA ALA A 62 23.18 -3.56 8.73
C ALA A 62 22.17 -2.66 9.46
N ILE A 63 21.64 -3.08 10.61
CA ILE A 63 20.77 -2.26 11.47
C ILE A 63 21.54 -1.03 11.96
N ALA A 64 22.76 -1.23 12.48
CA ALA A 64 23.57 -0.13 12.97
C ALA A 64 23.90 0.89 11.87
N GLU A 65 24.22 0.41 10.67
CA GLU A 65 24.50 1.27 9.51
C GLU A 65 23.26 2.02 9.04
N ALA A 66 22.10 1.37 8.94
CA ALA A 66 20.85 2.03 8.56
C ALA A 66 20.44 3.10 9.59
N LEU A 67 20.68 2.85 10.88
CA LEU A 67 20.45 3.82 11.95
C LEU A 67 21.39 5.02 11.87
N ASP A 68 22.68 4.78 11.65
CA ASP A 68 23.66 5.86 11.50
C ASP A 68 23.36 6.72 10.26
N GLY A 69 23.05 6.08 9.14
CA GLY A 69 22.67 6.77 7.91
C GLY A 69 21.44 7.65 8.09
N TRP A 70 20.44 7.18 8.82
CA TRP A 70 19.30 8.03 9.20
C TRP A 70 19.70 9.21 10.08
N ARG A 71 20.48 8.99 11.14
CA ARG A 71 20.87 10.07 12.06
C ARG A 71 21.62 11.18 11.34
N ARG A 72 22.50 10.81 10.40
CA ARG A 72 23.21 11.77 9.55
C ARG A 72 22.24 12.53 8.65
N TRP A 73 21.33 11.81 8.00
CA TRP A 73 20.32 12.44 7.17
C TRP A 73 19.44 13.43 7.97
N MET A 74 19.03 13.08 9.19
CA MET A 74 18.31 13.97 10.11
C MET A 74 19.07 15.25 10.46
N ALA A 75 20.40 15.17 10.55
CA ALA A 75 21.24 16.33 10.85
C ALA A 75 21.37 17.26 9.64
N ASP A 76 21.26 16.71 8.43
CA ASP A 76 21.58 17.42 7.18
C ASP A 76 20.33 17.89 6.39
N ALA A 77 19.14 17.36 6.66
CA ALA A 77 17.99 17.52 5.76
C ALA A 77 16.80 18.29 6.34
N ASP A 78 16.11 19.03 5.46
CA ASP A 78 14.84 19.75 5.69
C ASP A 78 13.61 18.81 5.91
N GLY A 79 13.79 17.59 6.45
CA GLY A 79 12.69 16.79 7.00
C GLY A 79 12.02 15.72 6.11
N VAL A 80 12.56 15.33 4.94
CA VAL A 80 12.03 14.21 4.10
C VAL A 80 12.79 12.87 4.22
N SER A 81 12.32 11.95 5.08
CA SER A 81 12.96 10.64 5.36
C SER A 81 13.45 9.88 4.10
N PRO A 82 14.67 9.29 4.10
CA PRO A 82 15.23 8.56 2.96
C PRO A 82 14.60 7.16 2.78
N PHE A 83 13.81 6.71 3.75
CA PHE A 83 13.16 5.41 3.72
C PHE A 83 11.72 5.56 3.23
N ASP A 84 11.32 4.73 2.27
CA ASP A 84 9.91 4.52 1.99
C ASP A 84 9.19 3.89 3.22
N PRO A 85 7.87 4.11 3.38
CA PRO A 85 7.13 3.65 4.57
C PRO A 85 7.30 2.16 4.90
N ALA A 86 7.43 1.29 3.89
CA ALA A 86 7.60 -0.14 4.14
C ALA A 86 9.03 -0.50 4.56
N SER A 87 10.05 0.21 4.08
CA SER A 87 11.42 0.09 4.61
C SER A 87 11.50 0.54 6.08
N GLN A 88 10.74 1.57 6.44
CA GLN A 88 10.63 2.05 7.81
C GLN A 88 10.01 1.00 8.75
N ASP A 89 8.95 0.34 8.31
CA ASP A 89 8.26 -0.72 9.07
C ASP A 89 9.17 -1.92 9.33
N VAL A 90 9.93 -2.33 8.30
CA VAL A 90 10.91 -3.42 8.45
C VAL A 90 12.00 -3.01 9.44
N LEU A 91 12.67 -1.89 9.22
CA LEU A 91 13.76 -1.46 10.11
C LEU A 91 13.28 -1.32 11.56
N SER A 92 12.12 -0.68 11.78
CA SER A 92 11.52 -0.55 13.12
C SER A 92 11.30 -1.92 13.77
N SER A 93 10.89 -2.94 13.01
CA SER A 93 10.67 -4.31 13.50
C SER A 93 11.96 -5.04 13.97
N TRP A 94 13.13 -4.50 13.69
CA TRP A 94 14.42 -5.07 14.08
C TRP A 94 15.20 -4.23 15.09
N LEU A 95 14.72 -3.04 15.46
CA LEU A 95 15.43 -2.17 16.40
C LEU A 95 15.48 -2.75 17.83
N PRO A 96 16.65 -2.80 18.49
CA PRO A 96 16.70 -3.11 19.92
C PRO A 96 15.77 -2.18 20.72
N GLU A 97 15.07 -2.70 21.73
CA GLU A 97 14.10 -1.93 22.53
C GLU A 97 14.66 -0.60 23.07
N PRO A 98 15.89 -0.54 23.64
CA PRO A 98 16.46 0.73 24.10
C PRO A 98 16.66 1.75 22.98
N ALA A 99 17.07 1.29 21.79
CA ALA A 99 17.30 2.15 20.64
C ALA A 99 15.99 2.68 20.06
N ALA A 100 14.97 1.81 19.96
CA ALA A 100 13.64 2.21 19.54
C ALA A 100 13.04 3.26 20.49
N LEU A 101 13.30 3.15 21.80
CA LEU A 101 12.71 4.03 22.81
C LEU A 101 13.32 5.41 22.71
N ALA A 102 14.65 5.49 22.73
CA ALA A 102 15.37 6.74 22.53
C ALA A 102 14.91 7.45 21.25
N MET A 103 14.77 6.71 20.14
CA MET A 103 14.31 7.28 18.87
C MET A 103 12.89 7.85 18.93
N LEU A 104 11.96 7.20 19.65
CA LEU A 104 10.58 7.66 19.76
C LEU A 104 10.42 8.85 20.74
N GLU A 105 11.29 8.94 21.75
CA GLU A 105 11.29 10.01 22.74
C GLU A 105 12.00 11.27 22.28
N ASP A 106 13.08 11.11 21.51
CA ASP A 106 13.96 12.22 21.16
C ASP A 106 13.52 12.95 19.88
N MET A 107 12.71 12.34 19.01
CA MET A 107 12.53 12.85 17.64
C MET A 107 11.10 12.76 17.06
N PRO A 108 10.52 13.89 16.59
CA PRO A 108 9.22 13.92 15.90
C PRO A 108 9.24 13.43 14.44
N ILE A 109 10.41 13.16 13.86
CA ILE A 109 10.58 13.07 12.39
C ILE A 109 10.83 11.63 11.89
N TRP A 110 11.12 10.66 12.77
CA TRP A 110 11.01 9.24 12.40
C TRP A 110 9.52 8.88 12.25
N PRO A 111 9.10 7.90 11.42
CA PRO A 111 7.71 7.43 11.36
C PRO A 111 7.25 6.92 12.72
N VAL A 112 6.72 7.84 13.51
CA VAL A 112 6.22 7.65 14.87
C VAL A 112 5.27 6.46 14.90
N GLY A 113 4.46 6.26 13.86
CA GLY A 113 3.56 5.10 13.74
C GLY A 113 4.26 3.73 13.72
N ALA A 114 5.39 3.58 13.03
CA ALA A 114 6.12 2.30 12.94
C ALA A 114 6.81 1.95 14.27
N LEU A 115 7.48 2.94 14.88
CA LEU A 115 8.11 2.78 16.19
C LEU A 115 7.07 2.56 17.29
N ALA A 116 5.99 3.35 17.33
CA ALA A 116 4.93 3.20 18.32
C ALA A 116 4.25 1.83 18.22
N ALA A 117 4.03 1.31 17.01
CA ALA A 117 3.52 -0.05 16.83
C ALA A 117 4.46 -1.11 17.42
N ARG A 118 5.78 -0.98 17.24
CA ARG A 118 6.74 -1.86 17.91
C ARG A 118 6.60 -1.80 19.43
N PHE A 119 6.51 -0.61 20.02
CA PHE A 119 6.35 -0.47 21.47
C PHE A 119 5.07 -1.14 21.98
N ALA A 120 3.97 -0.98 21.25
CA ALA A 120 2.72 -1.66 21.56
C ALA A 120 2.87 -3.19 21.52
N ALA A 121 3.58 -3.74 20.52
CA ALA A 121 3.88 -5.17 20.44
C ALA A 121 4.75 -5.68 21.60
N LEU A 122 5.60 -4.81 22.18
CA LEU A 122 6.41 -5.10 23.37
C LEU A 122 5.64 -4.91 24.69
N GLY A 123 4.34 -4.58 24.65
CA GLY A 123 3.49 -4.40 25.82
C GLY A 123 3.38 -2.97 26.33
N HIS A 124 4.02 -2.00 25.69
CA HIS A 124 4.05 -0.59 26.11
C HIS A 124 2.98 0.27 25.40
N THR A 125 1.76 -0.25 25.26
CA THR A 125 0.70 0.34 24.41
C THR A 125 0.31 1.76 24.85
N ASP A 126 0.13 2.01 26.15
CA ASP A 126 -0.27 3.33 26.64
C ASP A 126 0.81 4.40 26.39
N ARG A 127 2.08 4.01 26.54
CA ARG A 127 3.22 4.89 26.26
C ARG A 127 3.33 5.19 24.77
N ALA A 128 3.18 4.17 23.92
CA ALA A 128 3.15 4.32 22.46
C ALA A 128 2.04 5.29 22.02
N ARG A 129 0.83 5.11 22.54
CA ARG A 129 -0.32 6.01 22.32
C ARG A 129 0.00 7.44 22.75
N ALA A 130 0.52 7.64 23.96
CA ALA A 130 0.83 8.97 24.48
C ALA A 130 1.88 9.70 23.63
N LEU A 131 2.89 8.98 23.12
CA LEU A 131 3.91 9.53 22.25
C LEU A 131 3.34 9.92 20.87
N VAL A 132 2.47 9.09 20.28
CA VAL A 132 1.75 9.45 19.05
C VAL A 132 0.96 10.74 19.25
N MET A 133 0.16 10.84 20.32
CA MET A 133 -0.67 12.01 20.60
C MET A 133 0.15 13.27 20.93
N ARG A 134 1.37 13.11 21.46
CA ARG A 134 2.28 14.22 21.73
C ARG A 134 2.87 14.80 20.44
N TRP A 135 3.24 13.94 19.50
CA TRP A 135 3.99 14.33 18.32
C TRP A 135 3.11 14.65 17.10
N MET A 136 1.92 14.08 17.04
CA MET A 136 0.99 14.27 15.93
C MET A 136 -0.13 15.22 16.38
N GLU A 137 -0.16 16.43 15.83
CA GLU A 137 -1.14 17.45 16.21
C GLU A 137 -2.45 17.36 15.39
N SER A 138 -2.41 16.71 14.23
CA SER A 138 -3.56 16.58 13.33
C SER A 138 -4.15 15.16 13.36
N PRO A 139 -5.49 15.00 13.42
CA PRO A 139 -6.16 13.71 13.32
C PRO A 139 -5.72 12.88 12.09
N ALA A 140 -5.41 13.54 10.98
CA ALA A 140 -4.98 12.90 9.74
C ALA A 140 -3.63 12.15 9.88
N TYR A 141 -2.77 12.58 10.79
CA TYR A 141 -1.50 11.90 11.11
C TYR A 141 -1.62 11.00 12.34
N CYS A 142 -2.44 11.39 13.33
CA CYS A 142 -2.71 10.56 14.52
C CYS A 142 -3.38 9.24 14.16
N ALA A 143 -4.44 9.26 13.36
CA ALA A 143 -5.26 8.08 13.11
C ALA A 143 -4.47 6.94 12.45
N PRO A 144 -3.66 7.15 11.38
CA PRO A 144 -2.80 6.10 10.83
C PRO A 144 -1.80 5.54 11.83
N ALA A 145 -1.17 6.39 12.66
CA ALA A 145 -0.19 5.96 13.64
C ALA A 145 -0.85 5.14 14.77
N LEU A 146 -1.96 5.63 15.33
CA LEU A 146 -2.71 4.91 16.37
C LEU A 146 -3.33 3.61 15.84
N LEU A 147 -3.71 3.56 14.56
CA LEU A 147 -4.22 2.34 13.94
C LEU A 147 -3.15 1.23 13.95
N ARG A 148 -1.90 1.59 13.63
CA ARG A 148 -0.76 0.66 13.71
C ARG A 148 -0.47 0.22 15.15
N VAL A 149 -0.52 1.16 16.11
CA VAL A 149 -0.41 0.86 17.55
C VAL A 149 -1.47 -0.17 17.96
N ALA A 150 -2.73 0.07 17.61
CA ALA A 150 -3.83 -0.83 17.97
C ALA A 150 -3.73 -2.21 17.31
N ALA A 151 -3.26 -2.27 16.06
CA ALA A 151 -3.04 -3.53 15.35
C ALA A 151 -1.93 -4.37 16.02
N ALA A 152 -0.88 -3.73 16.53
CA ALA A 152 0.24 -4.36 17.21
C ALA A 152 -0.02 -4.64 18.70
N ALA A 153 -0.99 -3.96 19.32
CA ALA A 153 -1.30 -4.09 20.74
C ALA A 153 -1.93 -5.47 21.10
N PRO A 154 -1.76 -5.92 22.36
CA PRO A 154 -2.50 -7.05 22.91
C PRO A 154 -4.03 -6.86 22.83
N PRO A 155 -4.82 -7.96 22.78
CA PRO A 155 -6.28 -7.88 22.60
C PRO A 155 -6.99 -6.97 23.59
N GLU A 156 -6.56 -6.94 24.85
CA GLU A 156 -7.17 -6.16 25.93
C GLU A 156 -7.00 -4.66 25.70
N ALA A 157 -5.81 -4.23 25.26
CA ALA A 157 -5.50 -2.83 24.99
C ALA A 157 -6.09 -2.34 23.65
N ARG A 158 -6.25 -3.25 22.67
CA ARG A 158 -6.83 -2.96 21.35
C ARG A 158 -8.27 -2.44 21.45
N ALA A 159 -9.09 -2.97 22.37
CA ALA A 159 -10.47 -2.55 22.53
C ALA A 159 -10.60 -1.08 22.96
N SER A 160 -9.73 -0.63 23.87
CA SER A 160 -9.69 0.77 24.32
C SER A 160 -9.29 1.71 23.17
N LEU A 161 -8.22 1.36 22.45
CA LEU A 161 -7.75 2.15 21.30
C LEU A 161 -8.77 2.20 20.16
N ARG A 162 -9.55 1.13 19.96
CA ARG A 162 -10.59 1.09 18.92
C ARG A 162 -11.62 2.20 19.12
N ALA A 163 -12.08 2.44 20.35
CA ALA A 163 -13.09 3.47 20.60
C ALA A 163 -12.58 4.88 20.23
N GLU A 164 -11.35 5.19 20.62
CA GLU A 164 -10.68 6.44 20.26
C GLU A 164 -10.45 6.56 18.75
N LEU A 165 -9.99 5.49 18.10
CA LEU A 165 -9.80 5.45 16.65
C LEU A 165 -11.10 5.69 15.89
N LEU A 166 -12.23 5.14 16.35
CA LEU A 166 -13.53 5.38 15.73
C LEU A 166 -13.92 6.86 15.81
N SER A 167 -13.63 7.53 16.93
CA SER A 167 -13.84 8.98 17.07
C SER A 167 -12.96 9.77 16.09
N LEU A 168 -11.66 9.49 16.09
CA LEU A 168 -10.71 10.19 15.20
C LEU A 168 -11.03 9.99 13.73
N VAL A 169 -11.36 8.76 13.32
CA VAL A 169 -11.80 8.45 11.94
C VAL A 169 -13.07 9.22 11.59
N GLY A 170 -13.97 9.44 12.55
CA GLY A 170 -15.16 10.27 12.40
C GLY A 170 -14.89 11.75 12.13
N GLU A 171 -13.73 12.26 12.55
CA GLU A 171 -13.28 13.64 12.31
C GLU A 171 -12.58 13.81 10.96
N LEU A 172 -12.07 12.72 10.38
CA LEU A 172 -11.39 12.74 9.08
C LEU A 172 -12.36 13.06 7.94
N SER A 173 -11.85 13.77 6.94
CA SER A 173 -12.52 13.97 5.66
C SER A 173 -12.64 12.64 4.89
N GLY A 174 -13.49 12.60 3.86
CA GLY A 174 -13.72 11.38 3.08
C GLY A 174 -12.43 10.85 2.45
N SER A 175 -11.62 11.73 1.88
CA SER A 175 -10.33 11.36 1.26
C SER A 175 -9.28 10.91 2.27
N GLN A 176 -9.26 11.51 3.46
CA GLN A 176 -8.38 11.09 4.54
C GLN A 176 -8.73 9.68 5.04
N ARG A 177 -10.02 9.36 5.14
CA ARG A 177 -10.50 8.00 5.48
C ARG A 177 -10.10 6.99 4.41
N ALA A 178 -10.32 7.30 3.13
CA ALA A 178 -9.93 6.41 2.04
C ALA A 178 -8.41 6.19 2.01
N THR A 179 -7.62 7.25 2.23
CA THR A 179 -6.15 7.16 2.32
C THR A 179 -5.72 6.26 3.47
N LEU A 180 -6.30 6.44 4.66
CA LEU A 180 -6.04 5.58 5.81
C LEU A 180 -6.25 4.09 5.47
N VAL A 181 -7.38 3.77 4.83
CA VAL A 181 -7.70 2.38 4.45
C VAL A 181 -6.75 1.86 3.37
N ARG A 182 -6.44 2.68 2.35
CA ARG A 182 -5.51 2.31 1.28
C ARG A 182 -4.12 1.96 1.82
N GLU A 183 -3.60 2.77 2.73
CA GLU A 183 -2.26 2.59 3.29
C GLU A 183 -2.19 1.51 4.37
N GLN A 184 -3.32 1.18 5.02
CA GLN A 184 -3.38 0.24 6.15
C GLN A 184 -4.59 -0.72 6.05
N PRO A 185 -4.78 -1.47 4.96
CA PRO A 185 -6.00 -2.24 4.73
C PRO A 185 -6.21 -3.36 5.76
N VAL A 186 -5.13 -4.08 6.09
CA VAL A 186 -5.15 -5.19 7.07
C VAL A 186 -5.48 -4.66 8.47
N ALA A 187 -4.74 -3.63 8.92
CA ALA A 187 -4.93 -3.03 10.24
C ALA A 187 -6.31 -2.38 10.37
N SER A 188 -6.79 -1.70 9.32
CA SER A 188 -8.14 -1.10 9.31
C SER A 188 -9.21 -2.18 9.51
N ALA A 189 -9.20 -3.23 8.69
CA ALA A 189 -10.19 -4.31 8.79
C ALA A 189 -10.15 -5.01 10.17
N ALA A 190 -8.95 -5.25 10.70
CA ALA A 190 -8.76 -5.92 11.99
C ALA A 190 -9.15 -5.06 13.20
N VAL A 191 -8.84 -3.76 13.19
CA VAL A 191 -9.02 -2.88 14.36
C VAL A 191 -10.35 -2.13 14.30
N LEU A 192 -10.74 -1.57 13.16
CA LEU A 192 -11.98 -0.81 12.98
C LEU A 192 -13.17 -1.73 12.66
N GLY A 193 -12.90 -2.92 12.15
CA GLY A 193 -13.92 -3.87 11.68
C GLY A 193 -14.29 -3.63 10.22
N ALA A 194 -14.80 -4.67 9.58
CA ALA A 194 -15.03 -4.73 8.14
C ALA A 194 -16.00 -3.65 7.62
N GLU A 195 -17.15 -3.45 8.29
CA GLU A 195 -18.17 -2.46 7.88
C GLU A 195 -17.64 -1.01 7.94
N VAL A 196 -17.00 -0.64 9.05
CA VAL A 196 -16.44 0.71 9.23
C VAL A 196 -15.34 0.95 8.22
N THR A 197 -14.50 -0.06 7.97
CA THR A 197 -13.40 0.04 7.01
C THR A 197 -13.93 0.20 5.58
N LEU A 198 -14.97 -0.55 5.21
CA LEU A 198 -15.61 -0.40 3.90
C LEU A 198 -16.22 1.00 3.74
N ALA A 199 -16.97 1.48 4.74
CA ALA A 199 -17.56 2.81 4.71
C ALA A 199 -16.48 3.92 4.61
N ALA A 200 -15.36 3.75 5.31
CA ALA A 200 -14.22 4.66 5.22
C ALA A 200 -13.57 4.66 3.83
N ALA A 201 -13.47 3.49 3.17
CA ALA A 201 -12.99 3.40 1.79
C ALA A 201 -13.94 4.07 0.79
N GLU A 202 -15.26 3.90 0.96
CA GLU A 202 -16.29 4.49 0.09
C GLU A 202 -16.36 6.02 0.19
N ALA A 203 -16.07 6.59 1.38
CA ALA A 203 -16.20 8.02 1.67
C ALA A 203 -15.28 8.93 0.83
N GLY A 204 -14.20 8.40 0.24
CA GLY A 204 -13.25 9.20 -0.55
C GLY A 204 -13.78 9.69 -1.90
N ALA A 205 -14.93 9.17 -2.36
CA ALA A 205 -15.44 9.42 -3.71
C ALA A 205 -15.95 10.86 -3.93
N ASP A 206 -16.34 11.56 -2.86
CA ASP A 206 -17.06 12.84 -2.96
C ASP A 206 -16.15 14.09 -2.98
N GLU A 207 -14.87 13.98 -2.58
CA GLU A 207 -14.05 15.16 -2.21
C GLU A 207 -12.82 15.40 -3.10
N PHE A 208 -12.16 14.35 -3.62
CA PHE A 208 -10.93 14.46 -4.43
C PHE A 208 -10.89 13.52 -5.65
N GLY A 209 -12.05 13.05 -6.11
CA GLY A 209 -12.20 12.17 -7.26
C GLY A 209 -12.27 10.68 -6.91
N ALA A 210 -12.78 9.88 -7.85
CA ALA A 210 -13.09 8.46 -7.65
C ALA A 210 -11.84 7.60 -7.36
N TYR A 211 -10.66 8.03 -7.82
CA TYR A 211 -9.41 7.28 -7.71
C TYR A 211 -9.07 6.87 -6.27
N GLY A 212 -9.14 7.80 -5.32
CA GLY A 212 -8.75 7.53 -3.92
C GLY A 212 -9.62 6.45 -3.27
N ALA A 213 -10.94 6.56 -3.43
CA ALA A 213 -11.89 5.57 -2.94
C ALA A 213 -11.72 4.21 -3.63
N LEU A 214 -11.53 4.20 -4.95
CA LEU A 214 -11.33 2.99 -5.74
C LEU A 214 -10.06 2.25 -5.31
N ALA A 215 -8.94 2.96 -5.16
CA ALA A 215 -7.69 2.37 -4.67
C ALA A 215 -7.85 1.80 -3.25
N ALA A 216 -8.58 2.49 -2.37
CA ALA A 216 -8.88 2.01 -1.02
C ALA A 216 -9.76 0.73 -1.03
N LEU A 217 -10.79 0.69 -1.88
CA LEU A 217 -11.67 -0.47 -2.06
C LEU A 217 -10.88 -1.69 -2.58
N ALA A 218 -10.01 -1.49 -3.57
CA ALA A 218 -9.13 -2.53 -4.09
C ALA A 218 -8.16 -3.06 -3.03
N ALA A 219 -7.60 -2.18 -2.21
CA ALA A 219 -6.68 -2.55 -1.13
C ALA A 219 -7.37 -3.36 -0.01
N VAL A 220 -8.59 -2.99 0.38
CA VAL A 220 -9.29 -3.63 1.52
C VAL A 220 -10.07 -4.87 1.13
N ALA A 221 -10.55 -5.02 -0.11
CA ALA A 221 -11.40 -6.14 -0.52
C ALA A 221 -10.87 -7.54 -0.08
N PRO A 222 -9.57 -7.87 -0.20
CA PRO A 222 -9.05 -9.16 0.26
C PRO A 222 -9.23 -9.40 1.78
N GLN A 223 -9.31 -8.33 2.56
CA GLN A 223 -9.44 -8.35 4.03
C GLN A 223 -10.89 -8.45 4.52
N LEU A 224 -11.86 -8.24 3.63
CA LEU A 224 -13.29 -8.23 3.98
C LEU A 224 -13.90 -9.64 3.92
N PRO A 225 -14.95 -9.90 4.74
CA PRO A 225 -15.79 -11.08 4.57
C PRO A 225 -16.53 -11.04 3.23
N GLU A 226 -16.91 -12.21 2.72
CA GLU A 226 -17.42 -12.38 1.35
C GLU A 226 -18.54 -11.40 0.94
N PRO A 227 -19.60 -11.14 1.73
CA PRO A 227 -20.65 -10.21 1.33
C PRO A 227 -20.13 -8.78 1.12
N LEU A 228 -19.22 -8.32 1.99
CA LEU A 228 -18.64 -6.98 1.92
C LEU A 228 -17.56 -6.87 0.85
N ARG A 229 -16.85 -7.97 0.58
CA ARG A 229 -15.89 -8.05 -0.52
C ARG A 229 -16.57 -7.90 -1.87
N LEU A 230 -17.70 -8.57 -2.08
CA LEU A 230 -18.50 -8.44 -3.30
C LEU A 230 -19.05 -7.01 -3.44
N ARG A 231 -19.52 -6.41 -2.34
CA ARG A 231 -19.95 -5.00 -2.33
C ARG A 231 -18.80 -4.06 -2.70
N ALA A 232 -17.62 -4.25 -2.13
CA ALA A 232 -16.43 -3.43 -2.43
C ALA A 232 -16.04 -3.51 -3.92
N ALA A 233 -16.03 -4.73 -4.48
CA ALA A 233 -15.72 -4.96 -5.88
C ALA A 233 -16.73 -4.26 -6.81
N ARG A 234 -18.02 -4.43 -6.55
CA ARG A 234 -19.10 -3.76 -7.29
C ARG A 234 -18.96 -2.23 -7.20
N ARG A 235 -18.75 -1.70 -6.00
CA ARG A 235 -18.63 -0.24 -5.81
C ARG A 235 -17.43 0.34 -6.53
N ALA A 236 -16.29 -0.36 -6.55
CA ALA A 236 -15.11 0.06 -7.29
C ALA A 236 -15.36 0.05 -8.82
N ALA A 237 -16.08 -0.94 -9.34
CA ALA A 237 -16.47 -1.00 -10.75
C ALA A 237 -17.47 0.10 -11.15
N GLU A 238 -18.39 0.47 -10.26
CA GLU A 238 -19.27 1.64 -10.42
C GLU A 238 -18.45 2.94 -10.48
N LEU A 239 -17.55 3.16 -9.51
CA LEU A 239 -16.70 4.36 -9.47
C LEU A 239 -15.83 4.51 -10.72
N TYR A 240 -15.23 3.43 -11.21
CA TYR A 240 -14.41 3.45 -12.43
C TYR A 240 -15.23 3.76 -13.69
N ARG A 241 -16.49 3.34 -13.72
CA ARG A 241 -17.38 3.61 -14.85
C ARG A 241 -17.75 5.09 -14.91
N ASP A 242 -17.98 5.70 -13.75
CA ASP A 242 -18.40 7.10 -13.64
C ASP A 242 -17.22 8.06 -13.90
N ASP A 243 -15.99 7.66 -13.56
CA ASP A 243 -14.76 8.44 -13.76
C ASP A 243 -13.58 7.52 -14.16
N PRO A 244 -13.49 7.14 -15.45
CA PRO A 244 -12.46 6.23 -15.92
C PRO A 244 -11.09 6.90 -15.95
N ASP A 245 -10.32 6.71 -14.88
CA ASP A 245 -8.91 7.12 -14.80
C ASP A 245 -7.97 5.98 -15.22
N SER A 246 -6.95 6.33 -15.99
CA SER A 246 -5.92 5.39 -16.38
C SER A 246 -5.13 4.77 -15.23
N ASP A 247 -4.93 5.51 -14.14
CA ASP A 247 -4.23 5.00 -12.97
C ASP A 247 -5.14 4.08 -12.13
N ALA A 248 -6.46 4.22 -12.25
CA ALA A 248 -7.44 3.40 -11.53
C ALA A 248 -7.65 1.99 -12.13
N LEU A 249 -7.35 1.78 -13.41
CA LEU A 249 -7.63 0.52 -14.10
C LEU A 249 -6.97 -0.69 -13.42
N ALA A 250 -5.72 -0.54 -12.97
CA ALA A 250 -5.00 -1.63 -12.29
C ALA A 250 -5.71 -2.09 -11.00
N HIS A 251 -6.33 -1.16 -10.28
CA HIS A 251 -7.06 -1.44 -9.05
C HIS A 251 -8.40 -2.12 -9.31
N VAL A 252 -9.13 -1.78 -10.38
CA VAL A 252 -10.36 -2.51 -10.74
C VAL A 252 -10.05 -3.90 -11.28
N VAL A 253 -8.98 -4.05 -12.07
CA VAL A 253 -8.54 -5.36 -12.59
C VAL A 253 -8.19 -6.30 -11.44
N SER A 254 -7.55 -5.82 -10.37
CA SER A 254 -7.21 -6.67 -9.21
C SER A 254 -8.44 -7.21 -8.48
N LEU A 255 -9.61 -6.57 -8.65
CA LEU A 255 -10.89 -6.99 -8.08
C LEU A 255 -11.64 -8.02 -8.94
N ALA A 256 -11.11 -8.38 -10.11
CA ALA A 256 -11.73 -9.35 -11.02
C ALA A 256 -12.26 -10.64 -10.37
N PRO A 257 -11.55 -11.28 -9.40
CA PRO A 257 -12.06 -12.50 -8.76
C PRO A 257 -13.43 -12.34 -8.07
N TRP A 258 -13.79 -11.11 -7.67
CA TRP A 258 -14.99 -10.81 -6.88
C TRP A 258 -16.05 -10.04 -7.66
N LEU A 259 -15.78 -9.67 -8.90
CA LEU A 259 -16.79 -9.06 -9.78
C LEU A 259 -17.78 -10.12 -10.26
N VAL A 260 -19.01 -9.68 -10.57
CA VAL A 260 -19.94 -10.54 -11.32
C VAL A 260 -19.51 -10.60 -12.79
N PRO A 261 -19.67 -11.73 -13.49
CA PRO A 261 -19.20 -11.88 -14.87
C PRO A 261 -19.71 -10.78 -15.82
N ALA A 262 -20.98 -10.38 -15.69
CA ALA A 262 -21.56 -9.30 -16.50
C ALA A 262 -20.90 -7.94 -16.27
N GLU A 263 -20.41 -7.66 -15.06
CA GLU A 263 -19.73 -6.42 -14.74
C GLU A 263 -18.29 -6.42 -15.26
N ALA A 264 -17.59 -7.56 -15.15
CA ALA A 264 -16.29 -7.76 -15.78
C ALA A 264 -16.37 -7.58 -17.30
N ALA A 265 -17.40 -8.15 -17.95
CA ALA A 265 -17.62 -7.99 -19.40
C ALA A 265 -17.84 -6.52 -19.80
N ARG A 266 -18.64 -5.78 -19.03
CA ARG A 266 -18.89 -4.34 -19.29
C ARG A 266 -17.62 -3.49 -19.13
N LEU A 267 -16.81 -3.78 -18.12
CA LEU A 267 -15.53 -3.08 -17.93
C LEU A 267 -14.58 -3.32 -19.10
N VAL A 268 -14.48 -4.56 -19.57
CA VAL A 268 -13.69 -4.90 -20.77
C VAL A 268 -14.17 -4.11 -21.99
N ALA A 269 -15.48 -4.11 -22.27
CA ALA A 269 -16.05 -3.41 -23.41
C ALA A 269 -15.77 -1.90 -23.36
N ASN A 270 -16.03 -1.26 -22.21
CA ASN A 270 -15.81 0.17 -22.03
C ASN A 270 -14.33 0.56 -22.17
N THR A 271 -13.42 -0.17 -21.51
CA THR A 271 -11.99 0.14 -21.57
C THR A 271 -11.40 -0.10 -22.95
N LEU A 272 -11.82 -1.15 -23.68
CA LEU A 272 -11.37 -1.36 -25.06
C LEU A 272 -11.92 -0.31 -26.03
N GLY A 273 -13.16 0.15 -25.82
CA GLY A 273 -13.75 1.27 -26.57
C GLY A 273 -12.92 2.55 -26.47
N ASP A 274 -12.38 2.85 -25.28
CA ASP A 274 -11.52 4.03 -25.05
C ASP A 274 -10.12 3.89 -25.67
N VAL A 275 -9.64 2.66 -25.89
CA VAL A 275 -8.34 2.37 -26.54
C VAL A 275 -8.45 2.33 -28.07
N ALA A 276 -9.64 2.08 -28.61
CA ALA A 276 -9.92 1.98 -30.05
C ALA A 276 -9.40 3.16 -30.91
N PRO A 277 -9.34 4.43 -30.43
CA PRO A 277 -8.77 5.54 -31.20
C PRO A 277 -7.25 5.41 -31.47
N ARG A 278 -6.54 4.50 -30.77
CA ARG A 278 -5.10 4.25 -30.93
C ARG A 278 -4.90 3.09 -31.91
N ASN A 279 -5.11 3.36 -33.20
CA ASN A 279 -5.18 2.45 -34.37
C ASN A 279 -3.99 1.48 -34.64
N THR A 280 -3.40 0.83 -33.63
CA THR A 280 -2.37 -0.20 -33.85
C THR A 280 -2.67 -1.47 -33.05
N VAL A 281 -2.45 -2.62 -33.69
CA VAL A 281 -2.59 -3.95 -33.09
C VAL A 281 -1.75 -4.08 -31.81
N VAL A 282 -0.55 -3.49 -31.79
CA VAL A 282 0.32 -3.47 -30.61
C VAL A 282 -0.30 -2.69 -29.45
N SER A 283 -0.98 -1.56 -29.71
CA SER A 283 -1.66 -0.79 -28.68
C SER A 283 -2.87 -1.53 -28.10
N VAL A 284 -3.62 -2.26 -28.93
CA VAL A 284 -4.80 -3.03 -28.46
C VAL A 284 -4.39 -4.27 -27.67
N LEU A 285 -3.34 -4.98 -28.11
CA LEU A 285 -2.90 -6.21 -27.45
C LEU A 285 -2.09 -5.93 -26.18
N CYS A 286 -1.13 -5.01 -26.28
CA CYS A 286 -0.07 -4.83 -25.29
C CYS A 286 0.02 -3.40 -24.74
N GLY A 287 -0.81 -2.48 -25.24
CA GLY A 287 -0.88 -1.11 -24.74
C GLY A 287 -1.59 -1.02 -23.40
N TRP A 288 -1.49 0.15 -22.78
CA TRP A 288 -2.26 0.47 -21.58
C TRP A 288 -3.76 0.41 -21.88
N GLY A 289 -4.53 -0.29 -21.04
CA GLY A 289 -5.94 -0.62 -21.30
C GLY A 289 -6.15 -1.75 -22.32
N GLY A 290 -5.08 -2.37 -22.81
CA GLY A 290 -5.13 -3.47 -23.78
C GLY A 290 -5.49 -4.82 -23.18
N ILE A 291 -5.68 -5.81 -24.06
CA ILE A 291 -6.12 -7.17 -23.72
C ILE A 291 -5.24 -7.83 -22.64
N ALA A 292 -3.93 -7.63 -22.69
CA ALA A 292 -3.01 -8.19 -21.69
C ALA A 292 -3.30 -7.68 -20.26
N GLN A 293 -3.63 -6.40 -20.11
CA GLN A 293 -3.96 -5.81 -18.80
C GLN A 293 -5.37 -6.20 -18.35
N LEU A 294 -6.29 -6.41 -19.29
CA LEU A 294 -7.67 -6.82 -19.03
C LEU A 294 -7.86 -8.33 -18.86
N ALA A 295 -6.80 -9.13 -19.00
CA ALA A 295 -6.87 -10.59 -18.96
C ALA A 295 -7.62 -11.16 -17.73
N PRO A 296 -7.43 -10.64 -16.49
CA PRO A 296 -8.21 -11.12 -15.33
C PRO A 296 -9.71 -10.87 -15.47
N LEU A 297 -10.11 -9.72 -16.04
CA LEU A 297 -11.51 -9.38 -16.28
C LEU A 297 -12.09 -10.23 -17.42
N LEU A 298 -11.34 -10.46 -18.50
CA LEU A 298 -11.72 -11.36 -19.59
C LEU A 298 -11.96 -12.78 -19.10
N ALA A 299 -11.02 -13.33 -18.31
CA ALA A 299 -11.18 -14.64 -17.69
C ALA A 299 -12.44 -14.70 -16.82
N ARG A 300 -12.73 -13.63 -16.07
CA ARG A 300 -13.95 -13.54 -15.25
C ARG A 300 -15.23 -13.43 -16.07
N ALA A 301 -15.18 -12.75 -17.21
CA ALA A 301 -16.32 -12.47 -18.08
C ALA A 301 -16.77 -13.68 -18.93
N GLY A 302 -15.98 -14.76 -19.00
CA GLY A 302 -16.26 -15.92 -19.85
C GLY A 302 -15.11 -16.32 -20.78
N GLY A 303 -13.92 -15.72 -20.62
CA GLY A 303 -12.72 -16.07 -21.37
C GLY A 303 -12.87 -15.77 -22.86
N ASP A 304 -12.62 -16.78 -23.69
CA ASP A 304 -12.56 -16.65 -25.15
C ASP A 304 -13.87 -16.15 -25.76
N GLU A 305 -15.03 -16.53 -25.22
CA GLU A 305 -16.34 -16.05 -25.69
C GLU A 305 -16.52 -14.55 -25.45
N ALA A 306 -16.08 -14.06 -24.29
CA ALA A 306 -16.12 -12.63 -23.96
C ALA A 306 -15.14 -11.83 -24.83
N LEU A 307 -13.98 -12.42 -25.13
CA LEU A 307 -12.99 -11.81 -26.03
C LEU A 307 -13.51 -11.71 -27.48
N LEU A 308 -14.18 -12.75 -27.97
CA LEU A 308 -14.80 -12.76 -29.31
C LEU A 308 -15.93 -11.72 -29.42
N ALA A 309 -16.75 -11.58 -28.38
CA ALA A 309 -17.79 -10.54 -28.32
C ALA A 309 -17.18 -9.13 -28.34
N ALA A 310 -16.16 -8.87 -27.52
CA ALA A 310 -15.47 -7.58 -27.50
C ALA A 310 -14.77 -7.27 -28.84
N ALA A 311 -14.17 -8.28 -29.50
CA ALA A 311 -13.58 -8.12 -30.81
C ALA A 311 -14.60 -7.73 -31.89
N GLY A 312 -15.83 -8.27 -31.82
CA GLY A 312 -16.93 -7.90 -32.72
C GLY A 312 -17.35 -6.42 -32.57
N GLU A 313 -17.39 -5.90 -31.34
CA GLU A 313 -17.70 -4.48 -31.09
C GLU A 313 -16.58 -3.55 -31.57
N VAL A 314 -15.31 -3.91 -31.33
CA VAL A 314 -14.16 -3.15 -31.84
C VAL A 314 -14.15 -3.14 -33.37
N GLN A 315 -14.46 -4.27 -34.02
CA GLN A 315 -14.55 -4.34 -35.47
C GLN A 315 -15.67 -3.45 -36.03
N ALA A 316 -16.81 -3.36 -35.35
CA ALA A 316 -17.91 -2.47 -35.73
C ALA A 316 -17.57 -0.98 -35.52
N ALA A 317 -16.71 -0.64 -34.55
CA ALA A 317 -16.27 0.72 -34.29
C ALA A 317 -15.13 1.21 -35.22
N LEU A 318 -14.38 0.28 -35.82
CA LEU A 318 -13.27 0.55 -36.74
C LEU A 318 -13.64 0.48 -38.23
N GLY A 319 -14.84 0.00 -38.56
CA GLY A 319 -15.39 -0.07 -39.92
C GLY A 319 -16.31 1.10 -40.25
#